data_AF-A0A961Q028-F1
#
_entry.id   AF-A0A961Q028-F1
#
_cell.length_a   1.000
_cell.length_b   1.000
_cell.length_c   1.000
_cell.angle_alpha   90.00
_cell.angle_beta   90.00
_cell.angle_gamma   90.00
#
_symmetry.space_group_name_H-M   'P 1'
#
loop_
_entity.id
_entity.type
_entity.pdbx_description
1 polymer ?
#
loop_
_entity_poly.entity_id
_entity_poly.type
_entity_poly.pdbx_seq_one_letter_code
_entity_poly.pdbx_strand_id
1 'polypeptide(L)'
;KEAGLDTLQVPLSAADAAFPGAVDAAVLYSEQAAAAGITIDVIREPNDGYWSNVWMVKPFVAVYWSGRPTADWMFSTAYAAGVAWNDTFWDNERFNQLLNEARSELDETKRAEMYREMQLLVRDDGGVVIPMFASYVMGLSDAIGHPEQVGANWTLDGFRAVERWWFA
;
A
#
# COMPACT_ATOMS: atom_id res chain seq x y z
N LYS A 1 -0.01 -20.13 -18.17
CA LYS A 1 0.50 -20.81 -19.39
C LYS A 1 1.98 -20.56 -19.64
N GLU A 2 2.45 -19.33 -19.88
CA GLU A 2 3.90 -19.07 -20.05
C GLU A 2 4.72 -19.42 -18.81
N ALA A 3 4.18 -19.17 -17.62
CA ALA A 3 4.74 -19.63 -16.35
C ALA A 3 4.69 -21.17 -16.15
N GLY A 4 4.33 -21.95 -17.17
CA GLY A 4 4.20 -23.41 -17.09
C GLY A 4 3.01 -23.93 -16.27
N LEU A 5 2.15 -23.04 -15.78
CA LEU A 5 0.96 -23.39 -15.00
C LEU A 5 -0.30 -23.38 -15.88
N ASP A 6 -1.03 -24.49 -15.84
CA ASP A 6 -2.36 -24.64 -16.44
C ASP A 6 -3.48 -24.19 -15.50
N THR A 7 -3.28 -24.36 -14.20
CA THR A 7 -4.11 -23.82 -13.13
C THR A 7 -3.20 -23.33 -11.99
N LEU A 8 -3.64 -22.32 -11.25
CA LEU A 8 -2.94 -21.80 -10.08
C LEU A 8 -3.93 -21.75 -8.93
N GLN A 9 -3.57 -22.31 -7.77
CA GLN A 9 -4.32 -22.15 -6.54
C GLN A 9 -3.46 -21.43 -5.51
N VAL A 10 -3.98 -20.34 -4.94
CA VAL A 10 -3.28 -19.53 -3.93
C VAL A 10 -4.21 -19.14 -2.78
N PRO A 11 -3.75 -19.20 -1.51
CA PRO A 11 -4.52 -18.67 -0.40
C PRO A 11 -4.35 -17.14 -0.33
N LEU A 12 -5.45 -16.40 -0.15
CA LEU A 12 -5.43 -14.97 0.15
C LEU A 12 -5.99 -14.75 1.55
N SER A 13 -5.12 -14.37 2.50
CA SER A 13 -5.55 -14.08 3.87
C SER A 13 -6.01 -12.64 3.99
N ALA A 14 -7.20 -12.40 4.52
CA ALA A 14 -7.78 -11.07 4.66
C ALA A 14 -8.51 -10.91 5.99
N ALA A 15 -8.42 -9.72 6.57
CA ALA A 15 -9.16 -9.31 7.75
C ALA A 15 -9.57 -7.83 7.59
N ASP A 16 -10.69 -7.45 8.19
CA ASP A 16 -11.16 -6.05 8.17
C ASP A 16 -10.22 -5.12 8.96
N ALA A 17 -9.27 -5.68 9.72
CA ALA A 17 -8.13 -4.96 10.28
C ALA A 17 -7.27 -4.28 9.20
N ALA A 18 -7.13 -4.88 8.02
CA ALA A 18 -6.37 -4.29 6.91
C ALA A 18 -7.10 -3.08 6.31
N PHE A 19 -8.39 -3.21 6.02
CA PHE A 19 -9.26 -2.08 5.74
C PHE A 19 -10.71 -2.55 5.83
N PRO A 20 -11.67 -1.65 6.10
CA PRO A 20 -13.08 -2.00 6.09
C PRO A 20 -13.50 -2.62 4.76
N GLY A 21 -13.98 -3.87 4.78
CA GLY A 21 -14.41 -4.60 3.58
C GLY A 21 -13.28 -5.38 2.89
N ALA A 22 -12.13 -5.57 3.53
CA ALA A 22 -11.02 -6.32 2.95
C ALA A 22 -11.38 -7.78 2.63
N VAL A 23 -12.23 -8.42 3.44
CA VAL A 23 -12.69 -9.79 3.20
C VAL A 23 -13.59 -9.84 1.97
N ASP A 24 -14.52 -8.88 1.83
CA ASP A 24 -15.41 -8.81 0.67
C ASP A 24 -14.63 -8.50 -0.62
N ALA A 25 -13.63 -7.62 -0.53
CA ALA A 25 -12.73 -7.33 -1.65
C ALA A 25 -11.94 -8.57 -2.08
N ALA A 26 -11.50 -9.41 -1.14
CA ALA A 26 -10.82 -10.66 -1.44
C ALA A 26 -11.75 -11.67 -2.14
N VAL A 27 -13.01 -11.77 -1.72
CA VAL A 27 -14.04 -12.59 -2.40
C VAL A 27 -14.27 -12.11 -3.82
N LEU A 28 -14.45 -10.80 -4.01
CA LEU A 28 -14.61 -10.22 -5.35
C LEU A 28 -13.39 -10.50 -6.23
N TYR A 29 -12.17 -10.37 -5.68
CA TYR A 29 -10.96 -10.67 -6.42
C TYR A 29 -10.87 -12.14 -6.82
N SER A 30 -11.26 -13.06 -5.94
CA SER A 30 -11.34 -14.50 -6.23
C SER A 30 -12.29 -14.80 -7.40
N GLU A 31 -13.48 -14.21 -7.41
CA GLU A 31 -14.45 -14.41 -8.49
C GLU A 31 -13.92 -13.94 -9.85
N GLN A 32 -13.23 -12.79 -9.87
CA GLN A 32 -12.61 -12.25 -11.08
C GLN A 32 -11.42 -13.10 -11.55
N ALA A 33 -10.57 -13.55 -10.61
CA ALA A 33 -9.40 -14.36 -10.90
C ALA A 33 -9.75 -15.75 -11.47
N ALA A 34 -10.90 -16.31 -11.09
CA ALA A 34 -11.38 -17.60 -11.58
C ALA A 34 -11.54 -17.63 -13.11
N ALA A 35 -11.94 -16.51 -13.73
CA ALA A 35 -12.05 -16.40 -15.19
C ALA A 35 -10.69 -16.55 -15.90
N ALA A 36 -9.58 -16.31 -15.20
CA ALA A 36 -8.21 -16.50 -15.69
C ALA A 36 -7.62 -17.88 -15.32
N GLY A 37 -8.41 -18.79 -14.72
CA GLY A 37 -7.94 -20.10 -14.25
C GLY A 37 -7.13 -20.04 -12.96
N ILE A 38 -7.29 -18.97 -12.18
CA ILE A 38 -6.65 -18.78 -10.88
C ILE A 38 -7.72 -18.98 -9.79
N THR A 39 -7.51 -19.98 -8.96
CA THR A 39 -8.34 -20.25 -7.79
C THR A 39 -7.74 -19.55 -6.58
N ILE A 40 -8.42 -18.51 -6.07
CA ILE A 40 -8.02 -17.84 -4.83
C ILE A 40 -8.83 -18.43 -3.68
N ASP A 41 -8.16 -19.03 -2.71
CA ASP A 41 -8.79 -19.51 -1.47
C ASP A 41 -8.79 -18.38 -0.44
N VAL A 42 -9.94 -17.72 -0.26
CA VAL A 42 -10.06 -16.57 0.64
C VAL A 42 -10.14 -17.04 2.08
N ILE A 43 -9.11 -16.72 2.86
CA ILE A 43 -9.02 -17.04 4.27
C ILE A 43 -9.39 -15.80 5.07
N ARG A 44 -10.52 -15.86 5.78
CA ARG A 44 -10.91 -14.82 6.72
C ARG A 44 -10.14 -14.98 8.02
N GLU A 45 -9.24 -14.05 8.29
CA GLU A 45 -8.43 -14.03 9.50
C GLU A 45 -9.10 -13.22 10.62
N PRO A 46 -8.80 -13.53 11.89
CA PRO A 46 -9.16 -12.65 13.00
C PRO A 46 -8.49 -11.27 12.85
N ASN A 47 -9.22 -10.21 13.22
CA ASN A 47 -8.64 -8.86 13.30
C ASN A 47 -7.55 -8.78 14.38
N ASP A 48 -7.76 -9.48 15.50
CA ASP A 48 -6.78 -9.54 16.59
C ASP A 48 -5.54 -10.36 16.18
N GLY A 49 -4.36 -9.80 16.44
CA GLY A 49 -3.09 -10.42 16.08
C GLY A 49 -2.78 -10.48 14.57
N TYR A 50 -3.61 -9.91 13.68
CA TYR A 50 -3.40 -9.94 12.22
C TYR A 50 -1.99 -9.48 11.82
N TRP A 51 -1.54 -8.36 12.39
CA TRP A 51 -0.23 -7.76 12.09
C TRP A 51 0.97 -8.59 12.58
N SER A 52 0.76 -9.52 13.51
CA SER A 52 1.83 -10.34 14.08
C SER A 52 1.83 -11.77 13.55
N ASN A 53 0.67 -12.29 13.15
CA ASN A 53 0.48 -13.69 12.80
C ASN A 53 0.18 -13.90 11.29
N VAL A 54 -0.18 -12.84 10.56
CA VAL A 54 -0.61 -12.92 9.17
C VAL A 54 0.25 -12.03 8.27
N TRP A 55 0.26 -10.72 8.52
CA TRP A 55 1.06 -9.78 7.74
C TRP A 55 2.56 -10.09 7.91
N MET A 56 3.30 -10.16 6.80
CA MET A 56 4.70 -10.59 6.74
C MET A 56 4.97 -12.02 7.26
N VAL A 57 3.93 -12.84 7.43
CA VAL A 57 4.05 -14.25 7.83
C VAL A 57 3.48 -15.17 6.75
N LYS A 58 2.37 -14.78 6.13
CA LYS A 58 1.69 -15.54 5.08
C LYS A 58 2.04 -14.98 3.69
N PRO A 59 2.02 -15.82 2.63
CA PRO A 59 2.57 -15.46 1.33
C PRO A 59 1.72 -14.49 0.51
N PHE A 60 0.41 -14.41 0.77
CA PHE A 60 -0.47 -13.47 0.06
C PHE A 60 -1.58 -13.00 1.00
N VAL A 61 -1.57 -11.70 1.31
CA VAL A 61 -2.39 -11.10 2.35
C VAL A 61 -2.96 -9.76 1.93
N ALA A 62 -4.09 -9.36 2.51
CA ALA A 62 -4.57 -7.99 2.43
C ALA A 62 -3.74 -7.08 3.35
N VAL A 63 -3.35 -5.91 2.86
CA VAL A 63 -2.61 -4.88 3.61
C VAL A 63 -3.03 -3.51 3.11
N TYR A 64 -2.74 -2.46 3.88
CA TYR A 64 -2.89 -1.08 3.45
C TYR A 64 -1.61 -0.30 3.74
N TRP A 65 -1.37 0.71 2.91
CA TRP A 65 -0.31 1.67 3.11
C TRP A 65 -0.88 3.10 3.06
N SER A 66 -0.65 3.83 4.13
CA SER A 66 -0.89 5.27 4.18
C SER A 66 0.19 6.04 3.40
N GLY A 67 -0.20 7.04 2.60
CA GLY A 67 0.74 7.91 1.89
C GLY A 67 1.79 8.57 2.80
N ARG A 68 2.91 8.97 2.20
CA ARG A 68 3.98 9.73 2.84
C ARG A 68 4.18 11.07 2.14
N PRO A 69 4.63 12.12 2.86
CA PRO A 69 5.00 13.41 2.26
C PRO A 69 6.03 13.34 1.14
N THR A 70 6.90 12.33 1.11
CA THR A 70 7.91 12.14 0.06
C THR A 70 7.92 10.71 -0.44
N ALA A 71 8.32 10.54 -1.72
CA ALA A 71 8.51 9.21 -2.32
C ALA A 71 9.61 8.42 -1.60
N ASP A 72 10.73 9.09 -1.24
CA ASP A 72 11.82 8.50 -0.44
C ASP A 72 11.31 7.84 0.83
N TRP A 73 10.44 8.53 1.58
CA TRP A 73 9.95 8.00 2.83
C TRP A 73 9.10 6.73 2.60
N MET A 74 8.24 6.71 1.57
CA MET A 74 7.50 5.49 1.25
C MET A 74 8.44 4.35 0.85
N PHE A 75 9.37 4.59 -0.07
CA PHE A 75 10.30 3.57 -0.58
C PHE A 75 11.24 3.03 0.50
N SER A 76 11.75 3.90 1.37
CA SER A 76 12.59 3.51 2.49
C SER A 76 11.86 2.69 3.55
N THR A 77 10.54 2.85 3.65
CA THR A 77 9.72 2.17 4.66
C THR A 77 9.29 0.78 4.21
N ALA A 78 8.89 0.63 2.95
CA ALA A 78 8.12 -0.53 2.47
C ALA A 78 8.79 -1.33 1.35
N TYR A 79 9.84 -0.83 0.70
CA TYR A 79 10.40 -1.48 -0.51
C TYR A 79 11.92 -1.64 -0.49
N ALA A 80 12.63 -0.87 0.35
CA ALA A 80 14.07 -1.03 0.49
C ALA A 80 14.42 -2.45 0.98
N ALA A 81 15.55 -2.98 0.53
CA ALA A 81 15.97 -4.32 0.91
C ALA A 81 16.21 -4.39 2.44
N GLY A 82 15.68 -5.45 3.06
CA GLY A 82 15.91 -5.75 4.47
C GLY A 82 15.21 -4.83 5.49
N VAL A 83 14.37 -3.89 5.07
CA VAL A 83 13.60 -3.07 6.02
C VAL A 83 12.45 -3.86 6.62
N ALA A 84 12.13 -3.57 7.88
CA ALA A 84 11.24 -4.38 8.70
C ALA A 84 9.80 -4.48 8.18
N TRP A 85 9.36 -3.56 7.32
CA TRP A 85 8.02 -3.54 6.75
C TRP A 85 8.00 -3.73 5.23
N ASN A 86 9.05 -4.34 4.66
CA ASN A 86 9.03 -4.81 3.28
C ASN A 86 8.17 -6.07 3.17
N ASP A 87 6.88 -5.88 2.93
CA ASP A 87 5.86 -6.92 3.03
C ASP A 87 5.76 -7.83 1.82
N THR A 88 6.41 -7.48 0.72
CA THR A 88 6.60 -8.36 -0.45
C THR A 88 7.93 -9.10 -0.41
N PHE A 89 8.79 -8.79 0.57
CA PHE A 89 10.17 -9.29 0.66
C PHE A 89 10.99 -9.04 -0.62
N TRP A 90 10.61 -8.02 -1.39
CA TRP A 90 11.22 -7.71 -2.66
C TRP A 90 12.62 -7.11 -2.46
N ASP A 91 13.58 -7.57 -3.24
CA ASP A 91 14.95 -7.06 -3.24
C ASP A 91 15.41 -6.85 -4.69
N ASN A 92 15.65 -5.60 -5.04
CA ASN A 92 16.07 -5.19 -6.37
C ASN A 92 17.27 -4.25 -6.28
N GLU A 93 18.40 -4.67 -6.83
CA GLU A 93 19.68 -3.95 -6.73
C GLU A 93 19.58 -2.52 -7.30
N ARG A 94 18.95 -2.37 -8.48
CA ARG A 94 18.81 -1.07 -9.15
C ARG A 94 17.92 -0.13 -8.35
N PHE A 95 16.83 -0.63 -7.77
CA PHE A 95 15.95 0.15 -6.91
C PHE A 95 16.71 0.69 -5.69
N ASN A 96 17.46 -0.17 -5.00
CA ASN A 96 18.21 0.21 -3.80
C ASN A 96 19.36 1.17 -4.11
N GLN A 97 20.00 1.04 -5.28
CA GLN A 97 20.99 2.01 -5.77
C GLN A 97 20.34 3.38 -5.97
N LEU A 98 19.26 3.44 -6.76
CA LEU A 98 18.53 4.67 -7.05
C LEU A 98 18.03 5.37 -5.79
N LEU A 99 17.51 4.61 -4.82
CA LEU A 99 17.04 5.15 -3.55
C LEU A 99 18.12 5.97 -2.83
N ASN A 100 19.36 5.45 -2.81
CA ASN A 100 20.48 6.15 -2.17
C ASN A 100 20.96 7.35 -2.99
N GLU A 101 21.10 7.20 -4.31
CA GLU A 101 21.54 8.28 -5.18
C GLU A 101 20.56 9.46 -5.18
N ALA A 102 19.25 9.19 -5.23
CA ALA A 102 18.19 10.20 -5.31
C ALA A 102 18.16 11.13 -4.08
N ARG A 103 18.59 10.65 -2.91
CA ARG A 103 18.68 11.45 -1.68
C ARG A 103 19.72 12.57 -1.76
N SER A 104 20.78 12.36 -2.53
CA SER A 104 21.85 13.34 -2.73
C SER A 104 21.70 14.16 -4.01
N GLU A 105 20.70 13.86 -4.85
CA GLU A 105 20.47 14.58 -6.11
C GLU A 105 19.80 15.93 -5.84
N LEU A 106 20.43 16.99 -6.34
CA LEU A 106 20.01 18.38 -6.15
C LEU A 106 19.18 18.90 -7.33
N ASP A 107 19.34 18.30 -8.51
CA ASP A 107 18.50 18.61 -9.67
C ASP A 107 17.14 17.92 -9.52
N GLU A 108 16.08 18.72 -9.40
CA GLU A 108 14.73 18.21 -9.17
C GLU A 108 14.19 17.37 -10.34
N THR A 109 14.55 17.72 -11.57
CA THR A 109 14.10 17.00 -12.77
C THR A 109 14.75 15.62 -12.80
N LYS A 110 16.07 15.58 -12.61
CA LYS A 110 16.82 14.31 -12.56
C LYS A 110 16.36 13.43 -11.39
N ARG A 111 16.14 14.02 -10.21
CA ARG A 111 15.61 13.27 -9.05
C ARG A 111 14.21 12.71 -9.32
N ALA A 112 13.35 13.47 -10.01
CA ALA A 112 12.03 12.99 -10.40
C ALA A 112 12.11 11.81 -11.39
N GLU A 113 13.03 11.85 -12.35
CA GLU A 113 13.28 10.73 -13.27
C GLU A 113 13.75 9.47 -12.54
N MET A 114 14.62 9.62 -11.54
CA MET A 114 15.07 8.49 -10.68
C MET A 114 13.89 7.87 -9.91
N TYR A 115 13.04 8.69 -9.27
CA TYR A 115 11.85 8.16 -8.60
C TYR A 115 10.83 7.57 -9.57
N ARG A 116 10.76 8.05 -10.81
CA ARG A 116 9.95 7.43 -11.85
C ARG A 116 10.48 6.04 -12.20
N GLU A 117 11.80 5.89 -12.38
CA GLU A 117 12.42 4.58 -12.61
C GLU A 117 12.13 3.62 -11.46
N MET A 118 12.28 4.07 -10.21
CA MET A 118 11.95 3.27 -9.03
C MET A 118 10.49 2.80 -9.02
N GLN A 119 9.53 3.67 -9.37
CA GLN A 119 8.12 3.29 -9.46
C GLN A 119 7.86 2.26 -10.56
N LEU A 120 8.57 2.35 -11.69
CA LEU A 120 8.46 1.38 -12.78
C LEU A 120 9.01 0.01 -12.36
N LEU A 121 10.12 -0.03 -11.62
CA LEU A 121 10.66 -1.28 -11.07
C LEU A 121 9.66 -1.93 -10.11
N VAL A 122 9.05 -1.18 -9.20
CA VAL A 122 8.01 -1.70 -8.30
C VAL A 122 6.77 -2.17 -9.07
N ARG A 123 6.35 -1.44 -10.11
CA ARG A 123 5.21 -1.83 -10.95
C ARG A 123 5.45 -3.16 -11.66
N ASP A 124 6.66 -3.35 -12.19
CA ASP A 124 6.96 -4.50 -13.05
C ASP A 124 7.38 -5.74 -12.24
N ASP A 125 7.98 -5.56 -11.06
CA ASP A 125 8.65 -6.63 -10.31
C ASP A 125 8.39 -6.61 -8.77
N GLY A 126 7.72 -5.59 -8.24
CA GLY A 126 7.67 -5.30 -6.79
C GLY A 126 6.80 -6.23 -5.91
N GLY A 127 6.19 -7.26 -6.48
CA GLY A 127 5.43 -8.29 -5.74
C GLY A 127 4.11 -7.83 -5.10
N VAL A 128 3.69 -6.57 -5.29
CA VAL A 128 2.47 -6.00 -4.71
C VAL A 128 1.37 -5.85 -5.77
N VAL A 129 0.12 -6.07 -5.35
CA VAL A 129 -1.07 -5.75 -6.16
C VAL A 129 -1.79 -4.58 -5.52
N ILE A 130 -1.89 -3.45 -6.24
CA ILE A 130 -2.55 -2.23 -5.76
C ILE A 130 -3.84 -1.99 -6.57
N PRO A 131 -5.00 -2.48 -6.09
CA PRO A 131 -6.25 -2.35 -6.83
C PRO A 131 -6.92 -0.97 -6.67
N MET A 132 -6.54 -0.21 -5.65
CA MET A 132 -7.20 1.07 -5.33
C MET A 132 -6.32 2.02 -4.53
N PHE A 133 -6.63 3.31 -4.65
CA PHE A 133 -6.19 4.37 -3.74
C PHE A 133 -7.42 4.91 -3.01
N ALA A 134 -7.60 4.50 -1.76
CA ALA A 134 -8.77 4.86 -0.98
C ALA A 134 -8.74 6.34 -0.54
N SER A 135 -9.90 7.00 -0.58
CA SER A 135 -10.08 8.34 -0.03
C SER A 135 -10.35 8.30 1.47
N TYR A 136 -9.81 9.27 2.21
CA TYR A 136 -10.23 9.52 3.59
C TYR A 136 -11.52 10.34 3.57
N VAL A 137 -12.62 9.74 4.01
CA VAL A 137 -13.93 10.40 4.09
C VAL A 137 -14.27 10.66 5.55
N MET A 138 -14.60 11.91 5.87
CA MET A 138 -14.94 12.34 7.22
C MET A 138 -16.26 13.11 7.22
N GLY A 139 -17.14 12.80 8.16
CA GLY A 139 -18.28 13.64 8.50
C GLY A 139 -17.87 14.64 9.57
N LEU A 140 -18.20 15.91 9.38
CA LEU A 140 -17.93 16.99 10.33
C LEU A 140 -19.25 17.66 10.72
N SER A 141 -19.34 18.11 11.98
CA SER A 141 -20.44 18.98 12.41
C SER A 141 -20.32 20.32 11.71
N ASP A 142 -21.46 20.96 11.38
CA ASP A 142 -21.50 22.32 10.82
C ASP A 142 -20.89 23.37 11.77
N ALA A 143 -20.71 23.03 13.04
CA ALA A 143 -20.02 23.86 14.03
C ALA A 143 -18.48 23.82 13.91
N ILE A 144 -17.91 23.02 13.01
CA ILE A 144 -16.46 22.88 12.83
C ILE A 144 -16.05 23.49 11.49
N GLY A 145 -15.27 24.57 11.55
CA GLY A 145 -14.60 25.16 10.39
C GLY A 145 -13.22 24.56 10.16
N HIS A 146 -12.80 24.48 8.90
CA HIS A 146 -11.47 24.07 8.48
C HIS A 146 -11.03 24.86 7.23
N PRO A 147 -9.72 24.88 6.91
CA PRO A 147 -9.25 25.50 5.67
C PRO A 147 -9.86 24.83 4.44
N GLU A 148 -9.96 25.56 3.33
CA GLU A 148 -10.44 25.02 2.05
C GLU A 148 -9.60 23.82 1.59
N GLN A 149 -8.28 23.90 1.78
CA GLN A 149 -7.35 22.80 1.52
C GLN A 149 -6.94 22.10 2.81
N VAL A 150 -7.40 20.86 2.98
CA VAL A 150 -6.96 19.94 4.03
C VAL A 150 -5.93 18.95 3.48
N GLY A 151 -5.09 18.40 4.35
CA GLY A 151 -4.12 17.37 4.04
C GLY A 151 -4.81 16.12 3.51
N ALA A 152 -4.25 15.55 2.44
CA ALA A 152 -4.73 14.32 1.82
C ALA A 152 -4.16 13.05 2.47
N ASN A 153 -3.28 13.20 3.46
CA ASN A 153 -2.68 12.12 4.22
C ASN A 153 -3.40 11.97 5.57
N TRP A 154 -3.86 10.76 5.89
CA TRP A 154 -4.50 10.43 7.18
C TRP A 154 -5.79 11.19 7.48
N THR A 155 -6.43 10.79 8.58
CA THR A 155 -7.62 11.47 9.09
C THR A 155 -7.27 12.83 9.70
N LEU A 156 -8.28 13.69 9.85
CA LEU A 156 -8.20 14.97 10.56
C LEU A 156 -7.06 15.87 10.07
N ASP A 157 -6.97 16.05 8.75
CA ASP A 157 -5.98 16.92 8.10
C ASP A 157 -4.54 16.49 8.43
N GLY A 158 -4.22 15.21 8.27
CA GLY A 158 -2.90 14.69 8.67
C GLY A 158 -2.63 14.78 10.16
N PHE A 159 -3.68 14.61 10.98
CA PHE A 159 -3.69 14.88 12.42
C PHE A 159 -3.43 16.35 12.81
N ARG A 160 -3.55 17.29 11.87
CA ARG A 160 -3.36 18.73 12.10
C ARG A 160 -4.66 19.47 12.42
N ALA A 161 -5.79 18.78 12.56
CA ALA A 161 -7.04 19.43 12.94
C ALA A 161 -6.93 20.28 14.22
N VAL A 162 -6.13 19.84 15.20
CA VAL A 162 -5.94 20.55 16.49
C VAL A 162 -5.29 21.93 16.35
N GLU A 163 -4.57 22.18 15.25
CA GLU A 163 -3.88 23.45 15.00
C GLU A 163 -4.49 24.23 13.83
N ARG A 164 -5.27 23.57 12.96
CA ARG A 164 -5.79 24.17 11.73
C ARG A 164 -7.30 24.36 11.70
N TRP A 165 -8.05 23.64 12.53
CA TRP A 165 -9.52 23.68 12.54
C TRP A 165 -10.02 24.51 13.73
N TRP A 166 -11.25 24.99 13.66
CA TRP A 166 -11.85 25.85 14.69
C TRP A 166 -13.34 25.58 14.86
N PHE A 167 -13.93 26.08 15.95
CA PHE A 167 -15.39 26.15 16.06
C PHE A 167 -15.90 27.37 15.31
N ALA A 168 -16.81 27.14 14.36
CA ALA A 168 -17.42 28.17 13.50
C ALA A 168 -18.50 28.96 14.25
#